data_AF-A0A523WFY2-F1
#
_entry.id   AF-A0A523WFY2-F1
#
_cell.length_a   1.000
_cell.length_b   1.000
_cell.length_c   1.000
_cell.angle_alpha   90.00
_cell.angle_beta   90.00
_cell.angle_gamma   90.00
#
_symmetry.space_group_name_H-M   'P 1'
#
loop_
_entity.id
_entity.type
_entity.pdbx_description
1 polymer ?
#
loop_
_entity_poly.entity_id
_entity_poly.type
_entity_poly.pdbx_seq_one_letter_code
_entity_poly.pdbx_strand_id
1 'polypeptide(L)'
;MAKKGIAIWLFSTITLAALVHMIEAIYVLFLNGQMKLFQLYPLINEKLQAIQPTTYFWVSAITTFILWGITCAIAFENPVEAFLNNILSDAKQQSAVEAQMLDGKSELLDVMNETVGMNNVLLGQVKDMVYNVRTEVKEIQPLKEGVEKLKTELNRLKREIKKFEQDFKHPNECPTCGKSILPEFKVCPYCGEKIKLLPETVIALNAYK
;
A
#
# COMPACT_ATOMS: atom_id res chain seq x y z
N MET A 1 -37.56 28.43 14.11
CA MET A 1 -37.03 29.26 15.22
C MET A 1 -37.93 30.43 15.56
N ALA A 2 -38.23 31.36 14.64
CA ALA A 2 -39.06 32.55 14.92
C ALA A 2 -40.46 32.26 15.51
N LYS A 3 -41.18 31.26 14.98
CA LYS A 3 -42.53 30.90 15.47
C LYS A 3 -42.54 30.38 16.93
N LYS A 4 -41.52 29.59 17.32
CA LYS A 4 -41.36 29.12 18.71
C LYS A 4 -41.06 30.28 19.65
N GLY A 5 -40.15 31.18 19.24
CA GLY A 5 -39.81 32.37 20.03
C GLY A 5 -41.00 33.30 20.28
N ILE A 6 -41.83 33.54 19.26
CA ILE A 6 -43.05 34.36 19.41
C ILE A 6 -44.05 33.68 20.36
N ALA A 7 -44.23 32.36 20.26
CA ALA A 7 -45.11 31.62 21.16
C ALA A 7 -44.62 31.66 22.62
N ILE A 8 -43.33 31.41 22.86
CA ILE A 8 -42.74 31.49 24.20
C ILE A 8 -42.90 32.89 24.79
N TRP A 9 -42.62 33.94 23.99
CA TRP A 9 -42.78 35.32 24.43
C TRP A 9 -44.23 35.64 24.80
N LEU A 10 -45.19 35.24 23.97
CA LEU A 10 -46.63 35.43 24.22
C LEU A 10 -47.06 34.72 25.51
N PHE A 11 -46.83 33.40 25.60
CA PHE A 11 -47.27 32.59 26.74
C PHE A 11 -46.55 32.98 28.04
N SER A 12 -45.27 33.32 27.99
CA SER A 12 -44.52 33.82 29.16
C SER A 12 -45.08 35.15 29.66
N THR A 13 -45.41 36.08 28.76
CA THR A 13 -45.99 37.37 29.13
C THR A 13 -47.38 37.20 29.78
N ILE A 14 -48.22 36.33 29.22
CA ILE A 14 -49.55 36.04 29.79
C ILE A 14 -49.41 35.29 31.13
N THR A 15 -48.45 34.37 31.26
CA THR A 15 -48.14 33.68 32.52
C THR A 15 -47.74 34.66 33.61
N LEU A 16 -46.91 35.66 33.29
CA LEU A 16 -46.52 36.71 34.23
C LEU A 16 -47.74 37.52 34.68
N ALA A 17 -48.61 37.91 33.75
CA ALA A 17 -49.85 38.62 34.10
C ALA A 17 -50.73 37.78 35.02
N ALA A 18 -50.92 36.49 34.72
CA ALA A 18 -51.68 35.56 35.56
C ALA A 18 -51.06 35.39 36.96
N LEU A 19 -49.73 35.38 37.05
CA LEU A 19 -49.01 35.32 38.32
C LEU A 19 -49.23 36.59 39.16
N VAL A 20 -49.26 37.78 38.55
CA VAL A 20 -49.59 39.02 39.27
C VAL A 20 -51.02 38.95 39.85
N HIS A 21 -51.98 38.45 39.07
CA HIS A 21 -53.34 38.19 39.56
C HIS A 21 -53.36 37.17 40.71
N MET A 22 -52.54 36.12 40.64
CA MET A 22 -52.42 35.12 41.70
C MET A 22 -51.83 35.71 42.99
N ILE A 23 -50.80 36.56 42.88
CA ILE A 23 -50.20 37.26 44.03
C ILE A 23 -51.22 38.19 44.68
N GLU A 24 -52.00 38.94 43.88
CA GLU A 24 -53.08 39.76 44.43
C GLU A 24 -54.14 38.91 45.12
N ALA A 25 -54.53 37.77 44.53
CA ALA A 25 -55.50 36.87 45.15
C ALA A 25 -55.01 36.33 46.50
N ILE A 26 -53.71 36.01 46.62
CA ILE A 26 -53.08 35.65 47.90
C ILE A 26 -53.14 36.82 48.89
N TYR A 27 -52.81 38.04 48.45
CA TYR A 27 -52.90 39.24 49.29
C TYR A 27 -54.33 39.49 49.80
N VAL A 28 -55.34 39.33 48.95
CA VAL A 28 -56.75 39.49 49.35
C VAL A 28 -57.18 38.40 50.32
N LEU A 29 -56.82 37.14 50.06
CA LEU A 29 -57.30 35.99 50.84
C LEU A 29 -56.63 35.87 52.21
N PHE A 30 -55.34 36.21 52.32
CA PHE A 30 -54.55 36.02 53.55
C PHE A 30 -54.29 37.32 54.33
N LEU A 31 -54.31 38.48 53.67
CA LEU A 31 -53.97 39.77 54.29
C LEU A 31 -55.18 40.73 54.33
N ASN A 32 -56.39 40.24 54.04
CA ASN A 32 -57.64 41.03 54.00
C ASN A 32 -57.53 42.28 53.10
N GLY A 33 -56.78 42.17 52.01
CA GLY A 33 -56.65 43.21 51.00
C GLY A 33 -57.91 43.42 50.17
N GLN A 34 -57.90 44.45 49.32
CA GLN A 34 -58.96 44.69 48.33
C GLN A 34 -58.48 44.31 46.93
N MET A 35 -59.39 43.75 46.11
CA MET A 35 -59.13 43.48 44.68
C MET A 35 -59.12 44.80 43.91
N LYS A 36 -57.94 45.26 43.49
CA LYS A 36 -57.77 46.52 42.76
C LYS A 36 -57.40 46.30 41.30
N LEU A 37 -56.78 45.16 40.97
CA LEU A 37 -56.28 44.88 39.63
C LEU A 37 -57.40 44.80 38.59
N PHE A 38 -58.62 44.44 38.98
CA PHE A 38 -59.79 44.48 38.10
C PHE A 38 -60.20 45.89 37.64
N GLN A 39 -59.82 46.94 38.37
CA GLN A 39 -60.08 48.32 37.98
C GLN A 39 -59.31 48.73 36.72
N LEU A 40 -58.23 48.03 36.38
CA LEU A 40 -57.51 48.23 35.12
C LEU A 40 -58.27 47.72 33.89
N TYR A 41 -59.34 46.92 34.08
CA TYR A 41 -60.10 46.30 33.00
C TYR A 41 -61.55 46.81 32.97
N PRO A 42 -61.79 48.09 32.61
CA PRO A 42 -63.09 48.73 32.75
C PRO A 42 -64.24 48.02 32.01
N LEU A 43 -63.93 47.30 30.93
CA LEU A 43 -64.90 46.58 30.11
C LEU A 43 -65.48 45.32 30.77
N ILE A 44 -64.76 44.73 31.73
CA ILE A 44 -65.13 43.44 32.34
C ILE A 44 -65.22 43.56 33.87
N ASN A 45 -64.85 44.72 34.42
CA ASN A 45 -64.77 45.00 35.85
C ASN A 45 -66.07 44.69 36.60
N GLU A 46 -67.25 45.08 36.08
CA GLU A 46 -68.55 44.84 36.74
C GLU A 46 -68.84 43.35 36.98
N LYS A 47 -68.43 42.48 36.05
CA LYS A 47 -68.64 41.03 36.18
C LYS A 47 -67.58 40.36 37.04
N LEU A 48 -66.37 40.92 37.07
CA LEU A 48 -65.23 40.39 37.81
C LEU A 48 -65.26 40.76 39.30
N GLN A 49 -65.82 41.92 39.66
CA GLN A 49 -65.96 42.35 41.05
C GLN A 49 -66.93 41.48 41.87
N ALA A 50 -67.83 40.75 41.20
CA ALA A 50 -68.77 39.82 41.85
C ALA A 50 -68.12 38.47 42.23
N ILE A 51 -66.85 38.24 41.88
CA ILE A 51 -66.17 36.97 42.11
C ILE A 51 -65.69 36.87 43.56
N GLN A 52 -65.91 35.71 44.19
CA GLN A 52 -65.40 35.46 45.54
C GLN A 52 -63.86 35.38 45.55
N PRO A 53 -63.18 35.89 46.59
CA PRO A 53 -61.71 35.84 46.69
C PRO A 53 -61.11 34.44 46.50
N THR A 54 -61.80 33.40 47.00
CA THR A 54 -61.41 31.99 46.86
C THR A 54 -61.44 31.53 45.40
N THR A 55 -62.50 31.87 44.67
CA THR A 55 -62.63 31.57 43.23
C THR A 55 -61.57 32.32 42.43
N TYR A 56 -61.31 33.59 42.75
CA TYR A 56 -60.28 34.39 42.09
C TYR A 56 -58.88 33.76 42.26
N PHE A 57 -58.55 33.29 43.45
CA PHE A 57 -57.30 32.56 43.71
C PHE A 57 -57.18 31.28 42.88
N TRP A 58 -58.20 30.41 42.88
CA TRP A 58 -58.11 29.16 42.13
C TRP A 58 -58.03 29.37 40.62
N VAL A 59 -58.80 30.33 40.07
CA VAL A 59 -58.76 30.65 38.64
C VAL A 59 -57.39 31.18 38.23
N SER A 60 -56.82 32.12 39.00
CA SER A 60 -55.50 32.69 38.70
C SER A 60 -54.37 31.65 38.86
N ALA A 61 -54.45 30.79 39.89
CA ALA A 61 -53.48 29.71 40.09
C ALA A 61 -53.52 28.69 38.94
N ILE A 62 -54.70 28.14 38.60
CA ILE A 62 -54.86 27.17 37.50
C ILE A 62 -54.36 27.77 36.19
N THR A 63 -54.75 29.01 35.89
CA THR A 63 -54.32 29.71 34.67
C THR A 63 -52.80 29.86 34.62
N THR A 64 -52.16 30.23 35.74
CA THR A 64 -50.71 30.35 35.83
C THR A 64 -50.02 29.02 35.56
N PHE A 65 -50.46 27.93 36.20
CA PHE A 65 -49.85 26.61 36.01
C PHE A 65 -50.03 26.06 34.59
N ILE A 66 -51.20 26.24 33.97
CA ILE A 66 -51.45 25.79 32.60
C ILE A 66 -50.55 26.55 31.62
N LEU A 67 -50.52 27.89 31.70
CA LEU A 67 -49.73 28.70 30.78
C LEU A 67 -48.23 28.47 30.97
N TRP A 68 -47.78 28.31 32.22
CA TRP A 68 -46.41 27.93 32.52
C TRP A 68 -46.08 26.54 31.96
N GLY A 69 -46.96 25.56 32.14
CA GLY A 69 -46.79 24.21 31.58
C GLY A 69 -46.70 24.20 30.06
N ILE A 70 -47.57 24.96 29.37
CA ILE A 70 -47.52 25.13 27.91
C ILE A 70 -46.20 25.80 27.50
N THR A 71 -45.78 26.85 28.22
CA THR A 71 -44.51 27.54 27.95
C THR A 71 -43.33 26.57 28.07
N CYS A 72 -43.29 25.76 29.13
CA CYS A 72 -42.28 24.73 29.32
C CYS A 72 -42.30 23.68 28.21
N ALA A 73 -43.48 23.19 27.82
CA ALA A 73 -43.61 22.21 26.73
C ALA A 73 -43.12 22.73 25.37
N ILE A 74 -43.26 24.04 25.12
CA ILE A 74 -42.77 24.67 23.88
C ILE A 74 -41.27 25.01 23.96
N ALA A 75 -40.82 25.48 25.12
CA ALA A 75 -39.45 25.96 25.34
C ALA A 75 -38.44 24.82 25.49
N PHE A 76 -38.82 23.74 26.17
CA PHE A 76 -37.99 22.55 26.30
C PHE A 76 -38.24 21.65 25.10
N GLU A 77 -37.30 21.65 24.16
CA GLU A 77 -37.22 20.56 23.18
C GLU A 77 -37.04 19.24 23.94
N ASN A 78 -37.75 18.20 23.51
CA ASN A 78 -37.69 16.91 24.19
C ASN A 78 -36.24 16.42 24.16
N PRO A 79 -35.52 16.39 25.29
CA PRO A 79 -34.08 16.09 25.29
C PRO A 79 -33.82 14.66 24.77
N VAL A 80 -34.82 13.79 24.87
CA VAL A 80 -34.79 12.43 24.33
C VAL A 80 -34.80 12.45 22.80
N GLU A 81 -35.55 13.35 22.18
CA GLU A 81 -35.62 13.46 20.70
C GLU A 81 -34.30 14.01 20.13
N ALA A 82 -33.71 15.03 20.77
CA ALA A 82 -32.41 15.55 20.38
C ALA A 82 -31.31 14.49 20.53
N PHE A 83 -31.33 13.74 21.63
CA PHE A 83 -30.40 12.64 21.87
C PHE A 83 -30.58 11.49 20.85
N LEU A 84 -31.82 11.06 20.58
CA LEU A 84 -32.14 10.04 19.58
C LEU A 84 -31.68 10.46 18.18
N ASN A 85 -31.92 11.71 17.78
CA ASN A 85 -31.48 12.22 16.48
C ASN A 85 -29.95 12.22 16.36
N ASN A 86 -29.24 12.61 17.42
CA ASN A 86 -27.78 12.54 17.43
C ASN A 86 -27.28 11.11 17.30
N ILE A 87 -27.80 10.17 18.10
CA ILE A 87 -27.42 8.74 18.01
C ILE A 87 -27.72 8.16 16.63
N LEU A 88 -28.89 8.46 16.07
CA LEU A 88 -29.25 7.98 14.72
C LEU A 88 -28.34 8.58 13.65
N SER A 89 -27.96 9.86 13.79
CA SER A 89 -27.05 10.51 12.86
C SER A 89 -25.63 9.94 12.95
N ASP A 90 -25.14 9.69 14.16
CA ASP A 90 -23.82 9.10 14.42
C ASP A 90 -23.76 7.67 13.87
N ALA A 91 -24.80 6.87 14.12
CA ALA A 91 -24.91 5.50 13.59
C ALA A 91 -24.93 5.49 12.05
N LYS A 92 -25.66 6.43 11.43
CA LYS A 92 -25.69 6.57 9.97
C LYS A 92 -24.33 6.99 9.41
N GLN A 93 -23.64 7.91 10.06
CA GLN A 93 -22.32 8.36 9.66
C GLN A 93 -21.30 7.23 9.78
N GLN A 94 -21.32 6.47 10.88
CA GLN A 94 -20.45 5.31 11.07
C GLN A 94 -20.67 4.26 9.97
N SER A 95 -21.93 3.92 9.67
CA SER A 95 -22.24 2.97 8.59
C SER A 95 -21.74 3.43 7.21
N ALA A 96 -21.84 4.73 6.91
CA ALA A 96 -21.33 5.27 5.65
C ALA A 96 -19.80 5.21 5.55
N VAL A 97 -19.09 5.48 6.65
CA VAL A 97 -17.62 5.38 6.71
C VAL A 97 -17.16 3.93 6.58
N GLU A 98 -17.84 2.99 7.25
CA GLU A 98 -17.57 1.56 7.12
C GLU A 98 -17.77 1.06 5.70
N ALA A 99 -18.83 1.50 5.01
CA ALA A 99 -19.08 1.18 3.61
C ALA A 99 -17.96 1.71 2.69
N GLN A 100 -17.54 2.97 2.84
CA GLN A 100 -16.42 3.53 2.08
C GLN A 100 -15.11 2.79 2.33
N MET A 101 -14.85 2.38 3.58
CA MET A 101 -13.66 1.60 3.94
C MET A 101 -13.69 0.20 3.32
N LEU A 102 -14.87 -0.44 3.29
CA LEU A 102 -15.07 -1.74 2.65
C LEU A 102 -14.85 -1.66 1.14
N ASP A 103 -15.38 -0.64 0.48
CA ASP A 103 -15.17 -0.41 -0.95
C ASP A 103 -13.68 -0.21 -1.27
N GLY A 104 -12.97 0.61 -0.49
CA GLY A 104 -11.53 0.81 -0.67
C GLY A 104 -10.71 -0.46 -0.41
N LYS A 105 -11.12 -1.32 0.53
CA LYS A 105 -10.50 -2.65 0.73
C LYS A 105 -10.77 -3.59 -0.44
N SER A 106 -11.97 -3.53 -1.02
CA SER A 106 -12.32 -4.33 -2.20
C SER A 106 -11.46 -3.95 -3.40
N GLU A 107 -11.33 -2.65 -3.68
CA GLU A 107 -10.49 -2.15 -4.76
C GLU A 107 -9.02 -2.58 -4.61
N LEU A 108 -8.49 -2.49 -3.38
CA LEU A 108 -7.13 -2.94 -3.10
C LEU A 108 -6.95 -4.45 -3.32
N LEU A 109 -7.96 -5.27 -2.97
CA LEU A 109 -7.95 -6.70 -3.24
C LEU A 109 -7.99 -7.01 -4.74
N ASP A 110 -8.75 -6.25 -5.52
CA ASP A 110 -8.82 -6.41 -6.98
C ASP A 110 -7.47 -6.11 -7.64
N VAL A 111 -6.81 -5.01 -7.25
CA VAL A 111 -5.45 -4.67 -7.72
C VAL A 111 -4.44 -5.76 -7.34
N MET A 112 -4.55 -6.30 -6.12
CA MET A 112 -3.67 -7.36 -5.65
C MET A 112 -3.88 -8.66 -6.45
N ASN A 113 -5.14 -9.00 -6.75
CA ASN A 113 -5.50 -10.15 -7.56
C ASN A 113 -4.98 -10.02 -9.00
N GLU A 114 -5.12 -8.84 -9.61
CA GLU A 114 -4.56 -8.56 -10.94
C GLU A 114 -3.03 -8.68 -10.95
N THR A 115 -2.35 -8.13 -9.94
CA THR A 115 -0.89 -8.22 -9.80
C THR A 115 -0.41 -9.67 -9.67
N VAL A 116 -1.12 -10.49 -8.89
CA VAL A 116 -0.83 -11.93 -8.76
C VAL A 116 -1.04 -12.65 -10.09
N GLY A 117 -2.10 -12.30 -10.83
CA GLY A 117 -2.35 -12.82 -12.17
C GLY A 117 -1.20 -12.50 -13.14
N MET A 118 -0.75 -11.25 -13.19
CA MET A 118 0.38 -10.83 -14.02
C MET A 118 1.68 -11.54 -13.64
N ASN A 119 1.98 -11.65 -12.35
CA ASN A 119 3.17 -12.36 -11.88
C ASN A 119 3.14 -13.85 -12.26
N ASN A 120 1.98 -14.49 -12.21
CA ASN A 120 1.83 -15.87 -12.63
C ASN A 120 2.09 -16.05 -14.14
N VAL A 121 1.61 -15.13 -14.98
CA VAL A 121 1.90 -15.13 -16.42
C VAL A 121 3.40 -14.95 -16.69
N LEU A 122 4.03 -13.99 -16.01
CA LEU A 122 5.48 -13.74 -16.13
C LEU A 122 6.29 -14.98 -15.72
N LEU A 123 5.93 -15.63 -14.62
CA LEU A 123 6.57 -16.87 -14.16
C LEU A 123 6.43 -17.99 -15.18
N GLY A 124 5.28 -18.10 -15.85
CA GLY A 124 5.08 -19.02 -16.97
C GLY A 124 6.08 -18.77 -18.10
N GLN A 125 6.21 -17.51 -18.53
CA GLN A 125 7.16 -17.12 -19.58
C GLN A 125 8.62 -17.40 -19.18
N VAL A 126 9.00 -17.09 -17.94
CA VAL A 126 10.34 -17.36 -17.42
C VAL A 126 10.61 -18.87 -17.41
N LYS A 127 9.63 -19.67 -16.98
CA LYS A 127 9.73 -21.13 -16.99
C LYS A 127 9.97 -21.66 -18.41
N ASP A 128 9.23 -21.16 -19.40
CA ASP A 128 9.40 -21.57 -20.80
C ASP A 128 10.77 -21.18 -21.36
N MET A 129 11.25 -19.95 -21.07
CA MET A 129 12.60 -19.53 -21.43
C MET A 129 13.66 -20.44 -20.82
N VAL A 130 13.50 -20.83 -19.56
CA VAL A 130 14.44 -21.75 -18.88
C VAL A 130 14.45 -23.13 -19.54
N TYR A 131 13.29 -23.64 -19.98
CA TYR A 131 13.24 -24.92 -20.73
C TYR A 131 13.94 -24.82 -22.09
N ASN A 132 13.76 -23.71 -22.80
CA ASN A 132 14.42 -23.48 -24.09
C ASN A 132 15.94 -23.41 -23.92
N VAL A 133 16.44 -22.56 -23.01
CA VAL A 133 17.87 -22.44 -22.72
C VAL A 133 18.46 -23.78 -22.27
N ARG A 134 17.75 -24.53 -21.42
CA ARG A 134 18.19 -25.87 -21.00
C ARG A 134 18.32 -26.83 -22.18
N THR A 135 17.42 -26.74 -23.16
CA THR A 135 17.46 -27.56 -24.38
C THR A 135 18.66 -27.17 -25.24
N GLU A 136 18.85 -25.89 -25.52
CA GLU A 136 20.00 -25.39 -26.29
C GLU A 136 21.35 -25.74 -25.63
N VAL A 137 21.46 -25.64 -24.31
CA VAL A 137 22.67 -26.05 -23.58
C VAL A 137 22.95 -27.54 -23.75
N LYS A 138 21.92 -28.40 -23.78
CA LYS A 138 22.09 -29.84 -24.05
C LYS A 138 22.58 -30.09 -25.48
N GLU A 139 22.17 -29.29 -26.45
CA GLU A 139 22.64 -29.41 -27.84
C GLU A 139 24.10 -28.98 -28.02
N ILE A 140 24.58 -28.03 -27.20
CA ILE A 140 25.98 -27.56 -27.22
C ILE A 140 26.92 -28.50 -26.42
N GLN A 141 26.38 -29.34 -25.54
CA GLN A 141 27.14 -30.34 -24.76
C GLN A 141 28.15 -31.18 -25.59
N PRO A 142 27.77 -31.81 -26.73
CA PRO A 142 28.70 -32.58 -27.56
C PRO A 142 29.78 -31.71 -28.23
N LEU A 143 29.49 -30.44 -28.54
CA LEU A 143 30.51 -29.50 -29.05
C LEU A 143 31.60 -29.26 -28.01
N LYS A 144 31.23 -29.11 -26.73
CA LYS A 144 32.20 -28.98 -25.63
C LYS A 144 33.12 -30.21 -25.54
N GLU A 145 32.55 -31.40 -25.64
CA GLU A 145 33.31 -32.67 -25.63
C GLU A 145 34.25 -32.77 -26.86
N GLY A 146 33.76 -32.37 -28.04
CA GLY A 146 34.56 -32.30 -29.26
C GLY A 146 35.74 -31.32 -29.15
N VAL A 147 35.53 -30.14 -28.55
CA VAL A 147 36.60 -29.15 -28.31
C VAL A 147 37.66 -29.70 -27.37
N GLU A 148 37.29 -30.39 -26.29
CA GLU A 148 38.27 -31.02 -25.40
C GLU A 148 39.05 -32.14 -26.09
N LYS A 149 38.39 -32.95 -26.92
CA LYS A 149 39.08 -33.98 -27.73
C LYS A 149 40.07 -33.34 -28.70
N LEU A 150 39.66 -32.33 -29.47
CA LEU A 150 40.54 -31.60 -30.39
C LEU A 150 41.72 -30.97 -29.66
N LYS A 151 41.49 -30.39 -28.47
CA LYS A 151 42.56 -29.84 -27.63
C LYS A 151 43.56 -30.91 -27.19
N THR A 152 43.12 -32.13 -26.87
CA THR A 152 44.03 -33.24 -26.55
C THR A 152 44.83 -33.70 -27.76
N GLU A 153 44.21 -33.78 -28.94
CA GLU A 153 44.87 -34.13 -30.20
C GLU A 153 45.89 -33.06 -30.61
N LEU A 154 45.54 -31.78 -30.50
CA LEU A 154 46.45 -30.66 -30.75
C LEU A 154 47.68 -30.70 -29.83
N ASN A 155 47.47 -31.01 -28.53
CA ASN A 155 48.55 -31.17 -27.58
C ASN A 155 49.44 -32.37 -27.91
N ARG A 156 48.87 -33.47 -28.42
CA ARG A 156 49.64 -34.63 -28.88
C ARG A 156 50.46 -34.27 -30.11
N LEU A 157 49.85 -33.66 -31.11
CA LEU A 157 50.53 -33.21 -32.34
C LEU A 157 51.67 -32.23 -32.01
N LYS A 158 51.44 -31.29 -31.08
CA LYS A 158 52.49 -30.38 -30.59
C LYS A 158 53.69 -31.13 -30.00
N ARG A 159 53.48 -32.25 -29.29
CA ARG A 159 54.58 -33.09 -28.78
C ARG A 159 55.30 -33.83 -29.90
N GLU A 160 54.55 -34.33 -30.88
CA GLU A 160 55.11 -35.04 -32.04
C GLU A 160 55.97 -34.08 -32.89
N ILE A 161 55.50 -32.87 -33.17
CA ILE A 161 56.31 -31.81 -33.84
C ILE A 161 57.57 -31.51 -33.04
N LYS A 162 57.46 -31.35 -31.70
CA LYS A 162 58.63 -31.09 -30.85
C LYS A 162 59.65 -32.24 -30.89
N LYS A 163 59.20 -33.50 -31.01
CA LYS A 163 60.07 -34.67 -31.20
C LYS A 163 60.75 -34.64 -32.56
N PHE A 164 60.00 -34.41 -33.64
CA PHE A 164 60.58 -34.25 -34.98
C PHE A 164 61.60 -33.11 -35.03
N GLU A 165 61.33 -31.97 -34.39
CA GLU A 165 62.27 -30.86 -34.28
C GLU A 165 63.55 -31.25 -33.51
N GLN A 166 63.45 -32.12 -32.51
CA GLN A 166 64.61 -32.67 -31.78
C GLN A 166 65.36 -33.75 -32.59
N ASP A 167 64.65 -34.56 -33.38
CA ASP A 167 65.24 -35.59 -34.23
C ASP A 167 65.99 -34.99 -35.42
N PHE A 168 65.52 -33.85 -35.96
CA PHE A 168 66.27 -33.06 -36.95
C PHE A 168 67.45 -32.27 -36.37
N LYS A 169 67.62 -32.23 -35.03
CA LYS A 169 68.81 -31.65 -34.38
C LYS A 169 69.96 -32.67 -34.25
N HIS A 170 70.35 -33.35 -35.32
CA HIS A 170 71.61 -34.13 -35.33
C HIS A 170 72.25 -34.09 -36.73
N PRO A 171 73.57 -34.16 -36.88
CA PRO A 171 74.63 -33.52 -36.10
C PRO A 171 75.68 -32.95 -37.09
N ASN A 172 75.27 -32.05 -38.00
CA ASN A 172 76.25 -31.44 -38.91
C ASN A 172 76.73 -30.12 -38.32
N GLU A 173 77.25 -30.12 -37.10
CA GLU A 173 77.94 -28.96 -36.55
C GLU A 173 79.43 -29.25 -36.57
N CYS A 174 80.23 -28.27 -37.00
CA CYS A 174 81.68 -28.43 -36.95
C CYS A 174 82.11 -28.59 -35.48
N PRO A 175 82.83 -29.66 -35.11
CA PRO A 175 83.23 -29.92 -33.72
C PRO A 175 84.16 -28.84 -33.13
N THR A 176 84.77 -28.00 -33.99
CA THR A 176 85.69 -26.94 -33.57
C THR A 176 85.00 -25.59 -33.38
N CYS A 177 83.97 -25.27 -34.18
CA CYS A 177 83.35 -23.93 -34.15
C CYS A 177 81.83 -23.93 -33.91
N GLY A 178 81.20 -25.10 -33.80
CA GLY A 178 79.77 -25.26 -33.50
C GLY A 178 78.81 -24.73 -34.57
N LYS A 179 79.30 -24.38 -35.76
CA LYS A 179 78.46 -23.88 -36.87
C LYS A 179 77.94 -25.05 -37.70
N SER A 180 76.69 -24.95 -38.14
CA SER A 180 76.07 -25.94 -39.03
C SER A 180 76.80 -25.97 -40.38
N ILE A 181 77.17 -27.16 -40.81
CA ILE A 181 77.87 -27.49 -42.05
C ILE A 181 77.00 -28.46 -42.86
N LEU A 182 77.14 -28.48 -44.18
CA LEU A 182 76.49 -29.51 -45.00
C LEU A 182 77.35 -30.80 -44.99
N PRO A 183 76.76 -32.00 -45.06
CA PRO A 183 77.48 -33.29 -44.98
C PRO A 183 78.61 -33.46 -45.99
N GLU A 184 78.58 -32.71 -47.10
CA GLU A 184 79.48 -32.87 -48.24
C GLU A 184 80.83 -32.15 -48.07
N PHE A 185 80.98 -31.30 -47.05
CA PHE A 185 82.19 -30.53 -46.82
C PHE A 185 83.25 -31.32 -46.04
N LYS A 186 84.37 -31.64 -46.69
CA LYS A 186 85.54 -32.30 -46.07
C LYS A 186 86.35 -31.37 -45.15
N VAL A 187 86.13 -30.06 -45.25
CA VAL A 187 86.80 -29.00 -44.48
C VAL A 187 85.75 -27.96 -44.10
N CYS A 188 85.75 -27.52 -42.84
CA CYS A 188 84.79 -26.52 -42.39
C CYS A 188 85.07 -25.17 -43.09
N PRO A 189 84.11 -24.59 -43.81
CA PRO A 189 84.31 -23.32 -44.51
C PRO A 189 84.48 -22.11 -43.57
N TYR A 190 84.17 -22.27 -42.28
CA TYR A 190 84.24 -21.18 -41.30
C TYR A 190 85.53 -21.16 -40.47
N CYS A 191 86.13 -22.31 -40.19
CA CYS A 191 87.33 -22.40 -39.34
C CYS A 191 88.52 -23.12 -40.00
N GLY A 192 88.34 -23.75 -41.17
CA GLY A 192 89.42 -24.40 -41.91
C GLY A 192 89.83 -25.80 -41.43
N GLU A 193 89.16 -26.35 -40.40
CA GLU A 193 89.51 -27.65 -39.83
C GLU A 193 88.96 -28.83 -40.67
N LYS A 194 89.71 -29.93 -40.77
CA LYS A 194 89.28 -31.15 -41.49
C LYS A 194 88.23 -31.92 -40.70
N ILE A 195 87.07 -32.15 -41.30
CA ILE A 195 85.96 -32.85 -40.65
C ILE A 195 86.11 -34.36 -40.92
N LYS A 196 86.35 -35.15 -39.88
CA LYS A 196 86.34 -36.62 -39.96
C LYS A 196 84.88 -37.09 -39.91
N LEU A 197 84.28 -37.33 -41.07
CA LEU A 197 82.97 -37.99 -41.15
C LEU A 197 83.13 -39.46 -40.72
N LEU A 198 82.38 -39.89 -39.69
CA LEU A 198 82.15 -41.31 -39.42
C LEU A 198 81.29 -41.89 -40.57
N PRO A 199 81.51 -43.15 -40.96
CA PRO A 199 80.99 -43.70 -42.21
C PRO A 199 79.47 -43.71 -42.23
N GLU A 200 78.95 -43.27 -43.37
CA GLU A 200 77.56 -43.35 -43.80
C GLU A 200 77.11 -44.81 -43.76
N THR A 201 76.32 -45.21 -42.77
CA THR A 201 75.59 -46.48 -42.83
C THR A 201 74.50 -46.33 -43.87
N VAL A 202 74.83 -46.67 -45.11
CA VAL A 202 73.86 -46.88 -46.18
C VAL A 202 72.94 -48.01 -45.74
N ILE A 203 71.70 -47.68 -45.39
CA ILE A 203 70.67 -48.68 -45.09
C ILE A 203 70.34 -49.38 -46.41
N ALA A 204 70.78 -50.63 -46.54
CA ALA A 204 70.42 -51.48 -47.67
C ALA A 204 68.91 -51.73 -47.68
N LEU A 205 68.29 -51.52 -48.83
CA LEU A 205 66.85 -51.62 -49.13
C LEU A 205 66.39 -53.08 -49.23
N ASN A 206 66.78 -53.93 -48.27
CA ASN A 206 66.52 -55.37 -48.27
C ASN A 206 65.83 -55.79 -46.96
N ALA A 207 64.79 -55.08 -46.53
CA ALA A 207 63.98 -55.45 -45.36
C ALA A 207 62.52 -54.99 -45.51
N TYR A 208 61.92 -55.27 -46.67
CA TYR A 208 60.47 -55.36 -46.80
C TYR A 208 60.13 -56.76 -47.31
N LYS A 209 59.74 -57.62 -46.36
CA LYS A 209 58.97 -58.84 -46.61
C LYS A 209 57.79 -58.83 -45.66
#